data_AF-A0A133SCG5-F1
#
_entry.id   AF-A0A133SCG5-F1
#
_cell.length_a   1.000
_cell.length_b   1.000
_cell.length_c   1.000
_cell.angle_alpha   90.00
_cell.angle_beta   90.00
_cell.angle_gamma   90.00
#
_symmetry.space_group_name_H-M   'P 1'
#
loop_
_entity.id
_entity.type
_entity.pdbx_description
1 polymer ?
#
loop_
_entity_poly.entity_id
_entity_poly.type
_entity_poly.pdbx_seq_one_letter_code
_entity_poly.pdbx_strand_id
1 'polypeptide(L)'
;MNLFKKALVIGGLGMSLAFSLGGIVPTTAVFAIDADEAQDIVSDMYPGVMIYGLEVVEDGYQVLFHSQRIGPSSVTINEDGEVVDEDVHYR
;
A
#
# COMPACT_ATOMS: atom_id res chain seq x y z
N MET A 1 -31.53 12.52 -15.35
CA MET A 1 -30.23 13.17 -15.59
C MET A 1 -29.94 14.10 -14.42
N ASN A 2 -28.98 13.73 -13.58
CA ASN A 2 -27.99 14.60 -12.91
C ASN A 2 -27.37 13.85 -11.73
N LEU A 3 -26.28 13.16 -12.07
CA LEU A 3 -25.19 12.69 -11.23
C LEU A 3 -24.55 13.93 -10.57
N PHE A 4 -24.61 14.10 -9.24
CA PHE A 4 -23.72 15.04 -8.57
C PHE A 4 -23.35 14.57 -7.16
N LYS A 5 -22.08 14.17 -7.06
CA LYS A 5 -21.14 14.32 -5.93
C LYS A 5 -21.62 13.86 -4.55
N LYS A 6 -21.21 12.64 -4.19
CA LYS A 6 -20.91 12.33 -2.78
C LYS A 6 -19.64 13.10 -2.40
N ALA A 7 -19.84 14.30 -1.84
CA ALA A 7 -18.81 14.98 -1.07
C ALA A 7 -18.70 14.25 0.28
N LEU A 8 -17.69 13.39 0.44
CA LEU A 8 -17.30 12.90 1.75
C LEU A 8 -16.17 13.81 2.25
N VAL A 9 -16.59 14.95 2.81
CA VAL A 9 -15.72 15.80 3.63
C VAL A 9 -15.64 15.14 5.00
N ILE A 10 -14.57 14.38 5.26
CA ILE A 10 -14.19 14.03 6.63
C ILE A 10 -13.26 15.15 7.09
N GLY A 11 -13.86 16.16 7.73
CA GLY A 11 -13.13 17.19 8.42
C GLY A 11 -12.53 16.66 9.73
N GLY A 12 -11.38 17.23 10.09
CA GLY A 12 -11.04 17.44 11.50
C GLY A 12 -9.73 16.79 11.94
N LEU A 13 -8.78 17.66 12.29
CA LEU A 13 -7.83 17.49 13.41
C LEU A 13 -6.88 16.28 13.25
N GLY A 14 -5.66 16.48 12.77
CA GLY A 14 -4.66 17.17 13.59
C GLY A 14 -4.33 16.36 14.84
N MET A 15 -3.72 15.18 14.68
CA MET A 15 -3.01 14.48 15.75
C MET A 15 -1.77 13.79 15.17
N SER A 16 -0.67 14.52 15.25
CA SER A 16 0.69 14.05 14.99
C SER A 16 1.00 12.83 15.87
N LEU A 17 1.30 11.68 15.27
CA LEU A 17 1.99 10.61 15.98
C LEU A 17 3.50 10.86 15.90
N ALA A 18 3.95 11.75 16.78
CA ALA A 18 5.35 12.00 17.07
C ALA A 18 5.99 10.77 17.73
N PHE A 19 6.65 9.90 16.95
CA PHE A 19 7.70 9.04 17.49
C PHE A 19 9.03 9.79 17.37
N SER A 20 9.38 10.49 18.44
CA SER A 20 10.73 10.98 18.66
C SER A 20 11.32 10.23 19.85
N LEU A 21 12.27 9.35 19.58
CA LEU A 21 13.61 9.54 20.12
C LEU A 21 14.53 9.78 18.91
N GLY A 22 14.31 10.91 18.22
CA GLY A 22 15.25 11.46 17.26
C GLY A 22 15.16 10.96 15.82
N GLY A 23 14.00 11.07 15.16
CA GLY A 23 13.96 10.95 13.70
C GLY A 23 12.57 10.78 13.10
N ILE A 24 11.93 11.91 12.77
CA ILE A 24 10.95 12.11 11.69
C ILE A 24 9.81 11.07 11.60
N VAL A 25 8.65 11.47 12.09
CA VAL A 25 7.32 10.91 11.80
C VAL A 25 7.15 10.77 10.28
N PRO A 26 6.69 9.63 9.74
CA PRO A 26 6.52 9.50 8.31
C PRO A 26 5.52 10.53 7.84
N THR A 27 5.98 11.39 6.93
CA THR A 27 5.14 12.17 6.05
C THR A 27 4.06 11.23 5.53
N THR A 28 2.80 11.45 5.90
CA THR A 28 1.67 10.76 5.27
C THR A 28 1.62 11.22 3.83
N ALA A 29 2.34 10.51 2.96
CA ALA A 29 2.17 10.62 1.54
C ALA A 29 0.74 10.16 1.24
N VAL A 30 -0.03 11.08 0.66
CA VAL A 30 -1.40 10.81 0.22
C VAL A 30 -1.25 10.28 -1.20
N PHE A 31 -1.22 8.97 -1.33
CA PHE A 31 -1.24 8.32 -2.64
C PHE A 31 -2.68 8.25 -3.17
N ALA A 32 -2.83 8.25 -4.49
CA ALA A 32 -4.15 8.08 -5.11
C ALA A 32 -4.71 6.66 -4.90
N ILE A 33 -3.84 5.68 -4.67
CA ILE A 33 -4.19 4.31 -4.30
C ILE A 33 -4.27 4.13 -2.78
N ASP A 34 -5.26 3.38 -2.33
CA ASP A 34 -5.38 2.98 -0.93
C ASP A 34 -4.46 1.77 -0.61
N ALA A 35 -3.94 1.72 0.60
CA ALA A 35 -3.13 0.60 1.11
C ALA A 35 -3.83 -0.78 0.99
N ASP A 36 -5.16 -0.80 1.07
CA ASP A 36 -5.97 -2.01 0.91
C ASP A 36 -6.04 -2.43 -0.57
N GLU A 37 -6.14 -1.46 -1.48
CA GLU A 37 -6.16 -1.72 -2.93
C GLU A 37 -4.82 -2.30 -3.41
N ALA A 38 -3.69 -1.80 -2.89
CA ALA A 38 -2.38 -2.39 -3.17
C ALA A 38 -2.30 -3.87 -2.71
N GLN A 39 -2.86 -4.21 -1.56
CA GLN A 39 -2.90 -5.59 -1.05
C GLN A 39 -3.85 -6.48 -1.88
N ASP A 40 -4.97 -5.94 -2.32
CA ASP A 40 -5.93 -6.65 -3.17
C ASP A 40 -5.31 -6.99 -4.53
N ILE A 41 -4.58 -6.06 -5.16
CA ILE A 41 -3.85 -6.30 -6.41
C ILE A 41 -2.87 -7.48 -6.25
N VAL A 42 -2.06 -7.49 -5.18
CA VAL A 42 -1.12 -8.60 -4.92
C VAL A 42 -1.84 -9.92 -4.65
N SER A 43 -2.97 -9.88 -3.95
CA SER A 43 -3.79 -11.07 -3.67
C SER A 43 -4.41 -11.65 -4.93
N ASP A 44 -4.81 -10.79 -5.88
CA ASP A 44 -5.35 -11.20 -7.19
C ASP A 44 -4.27 -11.77 -8.10
N MET A 45 -3.08 -11.17 -8.12
CA MET A 45 -1.93 -11.65 -8.90
C MET A 45 -1.38 -12.98 -8.37
N TYR A 46 -1.28 -13.09 -7.04
CA TYR A 46 -0.69 -14.24 -6.37
C TYR A 46 -1.71 -14.88 -5.40
N PRO A 47 -2.70 -15.62 -5.92
CA PRO A 47 -3.78 -16.16 -5.10
C PRO A 47 -3.24 -17.12 -4.03
N GLY A 48 -3.67 -16.88 -2.79
CA GLY A 48 -3.28 -17.69 -1.63
C GLY A 48 -1.93 -17.33 -1.01
N VAL A 49 -1.38 -16.15 -1.35
CA VAL A 49 -0.28 -15.57 -0.58
C VAL A 49 -0.76 -15.02 0.76
N MET A 50 0.13 -15.07 1.74
CA MET A 50 0.02 -14.37 3.01
C MET A 50 0.80 -13.08 2.89
N ILE A 51 0.09 -11.95 2.95
CA ILE A 51 0.70 -10.63 3.08
C ILE A 51 1.09 -10.45 4.54
N TYR A 52 2.34 -10.03 4.78
CA TYR A 52 2.89 -9.86 6.13
C TYR A 52 3.46 -8.47 6.39
N GLY A 53 3.52 -7.62 5.37
CA GLY A 53 4.00 -6.25 5.51
C GLY A 53 3.55 -5.36 4.36
N LEU A 54 3.46 -4.08 4.65
CA LEU A 54 3.19 -3.02 3.71
C LEU A 54 4.10 -1.85 4.06
N GLU A 55 4.92 -1.43 3.10
CA GLU A 55 5.85 -0.31 3.26
C GLU A 55 5.43 0.83 2.32
N VAL A 56 5.51 2.06 2.83
CA VAL A 56 5.31 3.27 2.02
C VAL A 56 6.63 3.60 1.32
N VAL A 57 6.60 3.68 -0.01
CA VAL A 57 7.74 4.06 -0.84
C VAL A 57 7.44 5.40 -1.54
N GLU A 58 8.44 5.99 -2.21
CA GLU A 58 8.34 7.34 -2.79
C GLU A 58 7.11 7.52 -3.70
N ASP A 59 6.79 6.51 -4.51
CA ASP A 59 5.75 6.57 -5.54
C ASP A 59 4.56 5.62 -5.27
N GLY A 60 4.41 5.07 -4.07
CA GLY A 60 3.28 4.19 -3.72
C GLY A 60 3.54 3.25 -2.56
N TYR A 61 3.22 1.97 -2.73
CA TYR A 61 3.34 0.94 -1.70
C TYR A 61 4.15 -0.25 -2.16
N GLN A 62 5.03 -0.76 -1.29
CA GLN A 62 5.63 -2.07 -1.44
C GLN A 62 4.89 -3.07 -0.54
N VAL A 63 4.34 -4.11 -1.15
CA VAL A 63 3.62 -5.19 -0.47
C VAL A 63 4.54 -6.38 -0.30
N LEU A 64 4.69 -6.86 0.94
CA LEU A 64 5.53 -7.99 1.32
C LEU A 64 4.68 -9.23 1.56
N PHE A 65 4.97 -10.32 0.85
CA PHE A 65 4.15 -11.52 0.90
C PHE A 65 4.95 -12.82 0.73
N HIS A 66 4.36 -13.94 1.12
CA HIS A 66 4.89 -15.28 0.85
C HIS A 66 3.77 -16.31 0.76
N SER A 67 4.04 -17.50 0.23
CA SER A 67 3.14 -18.65 0.28
C SER A 67 3.91 -19.96 0.45
N GLN A 68 3.25 -21.11 0.29
CA GLN A 68 3.97 -22.38 0.22
C GLN A 68 4.80 -22.52 -1.05
N ARG A 69 4.37 -21.88 -2.14
CA ARG A 69 5.00 -21.94 -3.48
C ARG A 69 5.94 -20.77 -3.76
N ILE A 70 5.70 -19.64 -3.09
CA ILE A 70 6.44 -18.39 -3.25
C ILE A 70 7.16 -18.13 -1.93
N GLY A 71 8.48 -18.02 -1.97
CA GLY A 71 9.28 -17.57 -0.82
C GLY A 71 8.96 -16.12 -0.44
N PRO A 72 9.60 -15.56 0.60
CA PRO A 72 9.50 -14.14 0.90
C PRO A 72 9.77 -13.31 -0.36
N SER A 73 8.78 -12.51 -0.74
CA SER A 73 8.74 -11.77 -2.01
C SER A 73 8.10 -10.40 -1.79
N SER A 74 8.30 -9.49 -2.73
CA SER A 74 7.72 -8.15 -2.67
C SER A 74 7.26 -7.67 -4.05
N VAL A 75 6.20 -6.86 -4.07
CA VAL A 75 5.70 -6.18 -5.26
C VAL A 75 5.52 -4.70 -4.92
N THR A 76 6.02 -3.82 -5.76
CA THR A 76 5.86 -2.37 -5.63
C THR A 76 4.75 -1.90 -6.57
N ILE A 77 3.75 -1.24 -6.01
CA ILE A 77 2.60 -0.69 -6.70
C ILE A 77 2.68 0.83 -6.59
N ASN A 78 2.60 1.51 -7.74
CA ASN A 78 2.62 2.96 -7.77
C ASN A 78 1.27 3.59 -7.39
N GLU A 79 1.21 4.92 -7.31
CA GLU A 79 -0.01 5.66 -6.98
C GLU A 79 -1.18 5.44 -7.95
N ASP A 80 -0.91 5.02 -9.18
CA ASP A 80 -1.91 4.70 -10.21
C ASP A 80 -2.45 3.26 -10.11
N GLY A 81 -1.94 2.46 -9.17
CA GLY A 81 -2.28 1.04 -9.03
C GLY A 81 -1.58 0.11 -10.02
N GLU A 82 -0.52 0.58 -10.66
CA GLU A 82 0.31 -0.21 -11.56
C GLU A 82 1.49 -0.83 -10.81
N VAL A 83 1.78 -2.09 -11.15
CA VAL A 83 2.98 -2.77 -10.65
C VAL A 83 4.20 -2.23 -11.39
N VAL A 84 5.12 -1.61 -10.65
CA VAL A 84 6.33 -0.98 -11.21
C VAL A 84 7.60 -1.77 -10.94
N ASP A 85 7.60 -2.63 -9.93
CA ASP A 85 8.72 -3.50 -9.59
C ASP A 85 8.23 -4.78 -8.90
N GLU A 86 8.89 -5.90 -9.17
CA GLU A 86 8.55 -7.21 -8.63
C GLU A 86 9.82 -7.99 -8.27
N ASP A 87 9.90 -8.44 -7.02
CA ASP A 87 10.93 -9.34 -6.53
C ASP A 87 10.28 -10.62 -6.00
N VAL A 88 10.06 -11.59 -6.90
CA VAL A 88 9.28 -12.80 -6.66
C VAL A 88 10.15 -14.04 -6.73
N HIS A 89 10.19 -14.78 -5.61
CA HIS A 89 11.03 -15.95 -5.46
C HIS A 89 10.20 -17.24 -5.46
N TYR A 90 10.22 -18.00 -6.56
CA TYR A 90 9.59 -19.32 -6.62
C TYR A 90 10.45 -20.40 -5.96
N ARG A 91 9.80 -21.34 -5.26
CA ARG A 91 10.44 -22.53 -4.71
C ARG A 91 10.39 -23.71 -5.68
#